data_AF-A0A3S5BN08-F1
#
_entry.id   AF-A0A3S5BN08-F1
#
_cell.length_a   1.000
_cell.length_b   1.000
_cell.length_c   1.000
_cell.angle_alpha   90.00
_cell.angle_beta   90.00
_cell.angle_gamma   90.00
#
_symmetry.space_group_name_H-M   'P 1'
#
loop_
_entity.id
_entity.type
_entity.pdbx_description
1 polymer ?
#
loop_
_entity_poly.entity_id
_entity_poly.type
_entity_poly.pdbx_seq_one_letter_code
_entity_poly.pdbx_strand_id
1 'polypeptide(L)'
;MQERHQLKSCKLPRVENRQVLVSGDLKSPYGLSLDFVNNELYWADGQCGCIEAFHLVTKRRRRVVHSPEYYPYWVAVFEEWVYWSDRKMKAILKANKRTGEYQKDRGNNEFIRQVWRLSAFL
;
A
#
# COMPACT_ATOMS: atom_id res chain seq x y z
N MET A 1 13.89 -24.29 -26.34
CA MET A 1 12.52 -23.78 -26.10
C MET A 1 12.48 -23.30 -24.66
N GLN A 2 12.20 -22.02 -24.43
CA GLN A 2 12.38 -21.35 -23.12
C GLN A 2 11.05 -21.35 -22.36
N GLU A 3 11.04 -21.91 -21.15
CA GLU A 3 9.85 -21.92 -20.28
C GLU A 3 9.52 -20.49 -19.81
N ARG A 4 8.26 -20.08 -19.96
CA ARG A 4 7.77 -18.77 -19.50
C ARG A 4 7.28 -18.87 -18.06
N HIS A 5 7.77 -17.97 -17.21
CA HIS A 5 7.31 -17.80 -15.82
C HIS A 5 5.77 -17.62 -15.77
N GLN A 6 5.08 -18.42 -14.96
CA GLN A 6 3.64 -18.34 -14.74
C GLN A 6 3.33 -18.02 -13.28
N LEU A 7 2.46 -17.04 -13.03
CA LEU A 7 1.81 -16.82 -11.74
C LEU A 7 0.47 -17.56 -11.73
N LYS A 8 0.27 -18.43 -10.73
CA LYS A 8 -0.97 -19.20 -10.51
C LYS A 8 -1.56 -18.84 -9.14
N SER A 9 -2.88 -18.71 -9.06
CA SER A 9 -3.61 -18.52 -7.80
C SER A 9 -4.66 -19.62 -7.60
N CYS A 10 -4.94 -19.97 -6.35
CA CYS A 10 -5.99 -20.92 -5.95
C CYS A 10 -7.14 -20.20 -5.22
N LYS A 11 -8.35 -20.78 -5.29
CA LYS A 11 -9.58 -20.20 -4.75
C LYS A 11 -9.68 -20.42 -3.22
N LEU A 12 -9.75 -19.32 -2.48
CA LEU A 12 -10.45 -19.25 -1.18
C LEU A 12 -11.95 -19.56 -1.42
N PRO A 13 -12.69 -20.13 -0.43
CA PRO A 13 -14.04 -20.66 -0.66
C PRO A 13 -14.95 -19.62 -1.33
N ARG A 14 -15.49 -20.02 -2.50
CA ARG A 14 -16.44 -19.31 -3.39
C ARG A 14 -16.31 -17.78 -3.40
N VAL A 15 -15.77 -17.25 -4.51
CA VAL A 15 -15.94 -15.85 -4.92
C VAL A 15 -17.39 -15.61 -5.34
N GLU A 16 -18.30 -15.68 -4.38
CA GLU A 16 -19.66 -15.19 -4.51
C GLU A 16 -19.71 -13.86 -3.73
N ASN A 17 -20.41 -12.85 -4.25
CA ASN A 17 -20.51 -11.49 -3.67
C ASN A 17 -19.28 -10.57 -3.87
N ARG A 18 -18.71 -10.51 -5.09
CA ARG A 18 -17.73 -9.46 -5.47
C ARG A 18 -18.40 -8.09 -5.40
N GLN A 19 -17.92 -7.23 -4.51
CA GLN A 19 -18.40 -5.85 -4.39
C GLN A 19 -17.32 -4.86 -4.83
N VAL A 20 -17.75 -3.81 -5.54
CA VAL A 20 -16.88 -2.67 -5.84
C VAL A 20 -16.86 -1.76 -4.61
N LEU A 21 -15.70 -1.66 -3.95
CA LEU A 21 -15.54 -0.83 -2.75
C LEU A 21 -15.21 0.63 -3.08
N VAL A 22 -14.41 0.84 -4.12
CA VAL A 22 -14.03 2.17 -4.61
C VAL A 22 -14.14 2.17 -6.12
N SER A 23 -14.85 3.16 -6.67
CA SER A 23 -14.91 3.46 -8.10
C SER A 23 -14.52 4.92 -8.32
N GLY A 24 -13.82 5.19 -9.42
CA GLY A 24 -13.38 6.55 -9.76
C GLY A 24 -12.13 7.03 -9.01
N ASP A 25 -11.48 8.05 -9.57
CA ASP A 25 -10.25 8.68 -9.05
C ASP A 25 -9.13 7.68 -8.72
N LEU A 26 -9.05 6.59 -9.48
CA LEU A 26 -7.97 5.61 -9.45
C LEU A 26 -7.25 5.68 -10.80
N LYS A 27 -6.02 6.19 -10.80
CA LYS A 27 -5.20 6.30 -12.00
C LYS A 27 -4.26 5.12 -12.13
N SER A 28 -3.49 4.83 -11.08
CA SER A 28 -2.55 3.72 -11.08
C SER A 28 -2.40 3.12 -9.67
N PRO A 29 -3.43 2.40 -9.18
CA PRO A 29 -3.33 1.69 -7.91
C PRO A 29 -2.35 0.52 -8.05
N TYR A 30 -1.21 0.59 -7.37
CA TYR A 30 -0.16 -0.42 -7.45
C TYR A 30 -0.21 -1.36 -6.25
N GLY A 31 0.13 -0.86 -5.06
CA GLY A 31 0.15 -1.63 -3.83
C GLY A 31 -1.10 -1.40 -2.99
N LEU A 32 -1.56 -2.46 -2.31
CA LEU A 32 -2.67 -2.43 -1.35
C LEU A 32 -2.20 -3.05 -0.01
N SER A 33 -2.72 -2.53 1.10
CA SER A 33 -2.48 -3.06 2.45
C SER A 33 -3.73 -2.93 3.30
N LEU A 34 -3.93 -3.82 4.27
CA LEU A 34 -5.12 -3.88 5.09
C LEU A 34 -4.76 -3.76 6.57
N ASP A 35 -5.36 -2.78 7.24
CA ASP A 35 -5.31 -2.65 8.70
C ASP A 35 -6.56 -3.32 9.29
N PHE A 36 -6.38 -4.54 9.78
CA PHE A 36 -7.46 -5.34 10.36
C PHE A 36 -7.99 -4.77 11.67
N VAL A 37 -7.16 -4.04 12.42
CA VAL A 37 -7.54 -3.48 13.72
C VAL A 37 -8.46 -2.27 13.50
N ASN A 38 -8.10 -1.40 12.55
CA ASN A 38 -8.86 -0.19 12.25
C ASN A 38 -9.90 -0.36 11.13
N ASN A 39 -10.00 -1.54 10.52
CA ASN A 39 -10.88 -1.82 9.38
C ASN A 39 -10.65 -0.85 8.20
N GLU A 40 -9.40 -0.54 7.90
CA GLU A 40 -9.02 0.39 6.83
C GLU A 40 -8.19 -0.31 5.75
N LEU A 41 -8.61 -0.16 4.49
CA LEU A 41 -7.87 -0.57 3.31
C LEU A 41 -7.05 0.60 2.79
N TYR A 42 -5.74 0.42 2.62
CA TYR A 42 -4.80 1.41 2.12
C TYR A 42 -4.33 1.05 0.71
N TRP A 43 -4.16 2.04 -0.17
CA TRP A 43 -3.51 1.84 -1.47
C TRP A 43 -2.60 2.99 -1.86
N ALA A 44 -1.58 2.66 -2.64
CA ALA A 44 -0.71 3.61 -3.31
C ALA A 44 -1.20 3.86 -4.74
N ASP A 45 -1.51 5.11 -5.07
CA ASP A 45 -1.73 5.53 -6.46
C ASP A 45 -0.53 6.34 -6.95
N GLY A 46 0.27 5.70 -7.81
CA GLY A 46 1.53 6.27 -8.29
C GLY A 46 1.35 7.50 -9.16
N GLN A 47 0.32 7.52 -10.02
CA GLN A 47 0.07 8.66 -10.91
C GLN A 47 -0.60 9.83 -10.19
N CYS A 48 -1.38 9.56 -9.14
CA CYS A 48 -1.94 10.60 -8.28
C CYS A 48 -0.94 11.14 -7.25
N GLY A 49 0.21 10.46 -7.06
CA GLY A 49 1.18 10.83 -6.03
C GLY A 49 0.56 10.78 -4.63
N CYS A 50 -0.30 9.79 -4.37
CA CYS A 50 -1.04 9.72 -3.12
C CYS A 50 -1.08 8.31 -2.55
N ILE A 51 -1.27 8.28 -1.23
CA ILE A 51 -1.72 7.11 -0.51
C ILE A 51 -3.08 7.43 0.06
N GLU A 52 -4.04 6.56 -0.18
CA GLU A 52 -5.40 6.71 0.27
C GLU A 52 -5.80 5.54 1.16
N ALA A 53 -6.78 5.80 2.01
CA ALA A 53 -7.38 4.83 2.90
C ALA A 53 -8.89 4.82 2.69
N PHE A 54 -9.48 3.63 2.81
CA PHE A 54 -10.91 3.41 2.74
C PHE A 54 -11.34 2.60 3.96
N HIS A 55 -12.21 3.20 4.77
CA HIS A 55 -12.76 2.54 5.94
C HIS A 55 -13.87 1.57 5.52
N LEU A 56 -13.69 0.29 5.84
CA LEU A 56 -14.53 -0.81 5.34
C LEU A 56 -15.97 -0.78 5.87
N VAL A 57 -16.16 -0.33 7.12
CA VAL A 57 -17.48 -0.19 7.77
C VAL A 57 -18.16 1.13 7.40
N THR A 58 -17.51 2.26 7.65
CA THR A 58 -18.12 3.59 7.42
C THR A 58 -18.17 3.99 5.94
N LYS A 59 -17.52 3.21 5.06
CA LYS A 59 -17.41 3.45 3.61
C LYS A 59 -16.80 4.81 3.26
N ARG A 60 -15.97 5.37 4.15
CA ARG A 60 -15.31 6.66 3.96
C ARG A 60 -13.93 6.49 3.32
N ARG A 61 -13.71 7.16 2.19
CA ARG A 61 -12.39 7.33 1.56
C ARG A 61 -11.72 8.59 2.12
N ARG A 62 -10.43 8.52 2.41
CA ARG A 62 -9.60 9.66 2.82
C ARG A 62 -8.21 9.57 2.21
N ARG A 63 -7.58 10.71 1.99
CA ARG A 63 -6.19 10.79 1.53
C ARG A 63 -5.26 10.91 2.73
N VAL A 64 -4.32 9.99 2.84
CA VAL A 64 -3.36 9.92 3.96
C VAL A 64 -2.10 10.71 3.61
N VAL A 65 -1.61 10.54 2.39
CA VAL A 65 -0.45 11.24 1.86
C VAL A 65 -0.79 11.79 0.48
N HIS A 66 -0.37 13.02 0.19
CA HIS A 66 -0.49 13.61 -1.13
C HIS A 66 0.70 14.51 -1.44
N SER A 67 1.44 14.20 -2.49
CA SER A 67 2.38 15.13 -3.09
C SER A 67 2.64 14.74 -4.54
N PRO A 68 2.64 15.71 -5.48
CA PRO A 68 3.01 15.43 -6.88
C PRO A 68 4.47 14.97 -7.04
N GLU A 69 5.31 15.22 -6.03
CA GLU A 69 6.71 14.80 -6.01
C GLU A 69 6.86 13.30 -5.76
N TYR A 70 5.87 12.67 -5.14
CA TYR A 70 5.92 11.25 -4.83
C TYR A 70 5.47 10.39 -6.01
N TYR A 71 5.97 9.16 -6.03
CA TYR A 71 5.52 8.10 -6.93
C TYR A 71 5.47 6.80 -6.13
N PRO A 72 4.45 6.66 -5.26
CA PRO A 72 4.32 5.50 -4.38
C PRO A 72 3.99 4.25 -5.21
N TYR A 73 4.59 3.12 -4.82
CA TYR A 73 4.42 1.85 -5.53
C TYR A 73 3.84 0.77 -4.62
N TRP A 74 4.59 0.28 -3.63
CA TRP A 74 4.06 -0.58 -2.57
C TRP A 74 3.70 0.23 -1.34
N VAL A 75 2.66 -0.20 -0.62
CA VAL A 75 2.24 0.36 0.66
C VAL A 75 2.14 -0.75 1.69
N ALA A 76 2.53 -0.45 2.92
CA ALA A 76 2.37 -1.32 4.07
C ALA A 76 1.96 -0.49 5.29
N VAL A 77 1.24 -1.12 6.21
CA VAL A 77 0.74 -0.46 7.43
C VAL A 77 1.23 -1.22 8.64
N PHE A 78 1.80 -0.51 9.60
CA PHE A 78 2.20 -1.06 10.90
C PHE A 78 2.03 0.00 11.99
N GLU A 79 1.40 -0.39 13.10
CA GLU A 79 1.10 0.47 14.26
C GLU A 79 0.42 1.79 13.89
N GLU A 80 1.06 2.95 14.02
CA GLU A 80 0.51 4.27 13.69
C GLU A 80 1.06 4.81 12.36
N TRP A 81 1.78 3.98 11.60
CA TRP A 81 2.53 4.39 10.41
C TRP A 81 2.04 3.71 9.13
N VAL A 82 1.97 4.49 8.06
CA VAL A 82 1.99 4.00 6.69
C VAL A 82 3.43 4.07 6.20
N TYR A 83 3.87 2.98 5.57
CA TYR A 83 5.13 2.89 4.86
C TYR A 83 4.87 2.74 3.37
N TRP A 84 5.69 3.37 2.53
CA TRP A 84 5.63 3.12 1.09
C TRP A 84 6.99 3.18 0.43
N SER A 85 7.14 2.37 -0.62
CA SER A 85 8.29 2.47 -1.51
C SER A 85 8.03 3.55 -2.55
N ASP A 86 8.91 4.55 -2.64
CA ASP A 86 8.79 5.63 -3.60
C ASP A 86 9.79 5.48 -4.76
N ARG A 87 9.30 5.43 -6.00
CA ARG A 87 10.14 5.22 -7.19
C ARG A 87 10.94 6.46 -7.60
N LYS A 88 10.48 7.66 -7.28
CA LYS A 88 11.18 8.91 -7.59
C LYS A 88 12.24 9.20 -6.53
N MET A 89 11.88 9.09 -5.27
CA MET A 89 12.76 9.34 -4.13
C MET A 89 13.78 8.22 -3.89
N LYS A 90 13.60 7.05 -4.53
CA LYS A 90 14.46 5.86 -4.39
C LYS A 90 14.64 5.45 -2.92
N ALA A 91 13.57 5.58 -2.14
CA ALA A 91 13.60 5.37 -0.70
C ALA A 91 12.27 4.77 -0.22
N ILE A 92 12.31 4.18 0.97
CA ILE A 92 11.11 3.91 1.74
C ILE A 92 10.82 5.11 2.61
N LEU A 93 9.59 5.58 2.53
CA LEU A 93 9.09 6.73 3.24
C LEU A 93 8.02 6.28 4.22
N LYS A 94 7.78 7.07 5.27
CA LYS A 94 6.68 6.81 6.19
C LYS A 94 5.92 8.08 6.55
N ALA A 95 4.66 7.90 6.93
CA ALA A 95 3.82 8.97 7.43
C ALA A 95 2.89 8.45 8.51
N ASN A 96 2.54 9.30 9.46
CA ASN A 96 1.55 8.96 10.47
C ASN A 96 0.17 8.76 9.80
N LYS A 97 -0.51 7.66 10.12
CA LYS A 97 -1.78 7.28 9.51
C LYS A 97 -2.91 8.27 9.72
N ARG A 98 -2.88 9.02 10.83
CA ARG A 98 -3.94 9.94 11.24
C ARG A 98 -3.64 11.37 10.82
N THR A 99 -2.42 11.83 11.09
CA THR A 99 -2.03 13.23 10.83
C THR A 99 -1.48 13.45 9.43
N GLY A 100 -1.01 12.39 8.75
CA GLY A 100 -0.30 12.51 7.48
C GLY A 100 1.11 13.07 7.63
N GLU A 101 1.59 13.28 8.86
CA GLU A 101 2.92 13.83 9.12
C GLU A 101 4.00 12.91 8.55
N TYR A 102 4.72 13.47 7.59
CA TYR A 102 5.77 12.79 6.87
C TYR A 102 7.05 12.69 7.69
N GLN A 103 7.68 11.52 7.63
CA GLN A 103 9.04 11.31 8.11
C GLN A 103 9.80 10.47 7.10
N LYS A 104 10.98 10.94 6.69
CA LYS A 104 11.91 10.11 5.93
C LYS A 104 12.41 9.00 6.84
N ASP A 105 12.16 7.74 6.47
CA ASP A 105 12.68 6.63 7.26
C ASP A 105 14.21 6.56 7.11
N ARG A 106 14.92 6.55 8.24
CA ARG A 106 16.40 6.53 8.26
C ARG A 106 16.99 5.12 8.14
N GLY A 107 16.19 4.11 7.78
CA GLY A 107 16.66 2.74 7.53
C GLY A 107 16.90 1.89 8.79
N ASN A 108 16.50 2.36 9.97
CA ASN A 108 16.62 1.60 11.22
C ASN A 108 15.28 1.01 11.69
N ASN A 109 14.31 0.91 10.79
CA ASN A 109 12.96 0.46 11.11
C ASN A 109 12.86 -1.07 11.10
N GLU A 110 12.46 -1.64 12.24
CA GLU A 110 12.34 -3.09 12.43
C GLU A 110 11.37 -3.74 11.43
N PHE A 111 10.26 -3.07 11.10
CA PHE A 111 9.30 -3.55 10.11
C PHE A 111 9.95 -3.67 8.73
N ILE A 112 10.65 -2.63 8.30
CA ILE A 112 11.37 -2.61 7.03
C ILE A 112 12.43 -3.72 7.02
N ARG A 113 13.18 -3.91 8.11
CA ARG A 113 14.15 -5.02 8.24
C ARG A 113 13.49 -6.39 8.10
N GLN A 114 12.30 -6.59 8.63
CA GLN A 114 11.55 -7.85 8.47
C GLN A 114 11.05 -8.04 7.03
N VAL A 115 10.56 -6.98 6.38
CA VAL A 115 10.13 -7.03 4.97
C VAL A 115 11.32 -7.29 4.03
N TRP A 116 12.46 -6.63 4.24
CA TRP A 116 13.68 -6.87 3.44
C TRP A 116 14.27 -8.26 3.65
N ARG A 117 14.12 -8.85 4.83
CA ARG A 117 14.51 -10.25 5.08
C ARG A 117 13.67 -11.23 4.25
N LEU A 118 12.41 -10.89 3.98
CA LEU A 118 11.50 -11.73 3.20
C LEU A 118 11.63 -11.50 1.69
N SER A 119 12.14 -10.35 1.24
CA SER A 119 12.40 -10.07 -0.19
C SER A 119 13.79 -10.51 -0.67
N ALA A 120 14.69 -10.95 0.22
CA ALA A 120 16.01 -11.47 -0.14
C ALA A 120 16.00 -12.95 -0.59
N PHE A 121 14.82 -13.58 -0.65
CA PHE A 121 14.62 -14.96 -1.11
C PHE A 121 13.72 -15.07 -2.35
N LEU A 122 13.62 -14.00 -3.15
CA LEU A 122 13.03 -14.03 -4.49
C LEU A 122 14.01 -13.45 -5.52
#